data_AF-A0A924ZUD6-F1
#
_entry.id   AF-A0A924ZUD6-F1
#
_cell.length_a   1.000
_cell.length_b   1.000
_cell.length_c   1.000
_cell.angle_alpha   90.00
_cell.angle_beta   90.00
_cell.angle_gamma   90.00
#
_symmetry.space_group_name_H-M   'P 1'
#
loop_
_entity.id
_entity.type
_entity.pdbx_description
1 polymer ?
#
loop_
_entity_poly.entity_id
_entity_poly.type
_entity_poly.pdbx_seq_one_letter_code
_entity_poly.pdbx_strand_id
1 'polypeptide(L)' 'MLKCKDIGYLSSDYIDGNMTKSQRMSFRLHITICGHCRRFMRQMNLIHKTLPKYHFVEPDDRQVDAWMNGLSK' A
#
# COMPACT_ATOMS: atom_id res chain seq x y z
N MET A 1 11.83 17.71 -1.06
CA MET A 1 11.11 17.31 0.15
C MET A 1 9.80 16.68 -0.28
N LEU A 2 9.53 15.41 0.07
CA LEU A 2 8.29 14.74 -0.33
C LEU A 2 7.09 15.36 0.39
N LYS A 3 5.94 15.39 -0.27
CA LYS A 3 4.64 15.74 0.32
C LYS A 3 3.93 14.47 0.78
N CYS A 4 2.97 14.62 1.70
CA CYS A 4 2.19 13.48 2.20
C CYS A 4 1.50 12.67 1.09
N LYS A 5 1.02 13.34 0.03
CA LYS A 5 0.43 12.66 -1.14
C LYS A 5 1.44 11.75 -1.87
N ASP A 6 2.69 12.17 -1.94
CA ASP A 6 3.76 11.43 -2.61
C ASP A 6 4.07 10.14 -1.84
N ILE A 7 3.94 10.17 -0.51
CA ILE A 7 4.07 8.96 0.33
C ILE A 7 3.00 7.93 -0.01
N GLY A 8 1.78 8.35 -0.31
CA GLY A 8 0.71 7.45 -0.75
C GLY A 8 1.08 6.71 -2.04
N TYR A 9 1.44 7.47 -3.07
CA TYR A 9 1.83 6.91 -4.37
C TYR A 9 3.06 6.00 -4.28
N LEU A 10 4.03 6.35 -3.44
CA LEU A 10 5.30 5.64 -3.32
C LEU A 10 5.29 4.52 -2.28
N SER A 11 4.18 4.31 -1.55
CA SER A 11 4.15 3.38 -0.42
C SER A 11 4.36 1.92 -0.82
N SER A 12 3.74 1.48 -1.92
CA SER A 12 3.90 0.13 -2.47
C SER A 12 5.35 -0.10 -2.89
N ASP A 13 5.93 0.79 -3.70
CA ASP A 13 7.33 0.70 -4.12
C ASP A 13 8.31 0.63 -2.94
N TYR A 14 8.01 1.34 -1.85
CA TYR A 14 8.83 1.30 -0.64
C TYR A 14 8.77 -0.06 0.06
N ILE A 15 7.58 -0.65 0.12
CA ILE A 15 7.32 -1.96 0.74
C ILE A 15 7.94 -3.08 -0.11
N ASP A 16 7.74 -3.02 -1.42
CA ASP A 16 8.23 -4.03 -2.39
C ASP A 16 9.75 -3.91 -2.64
N GLY A 17 10.35 -2.77 -2.25
CA GLY A 17 11.79 -2.55 -2.40
C GLY A 17 12.21 -2.00 -3.77
N ASN A 18 11.25 -1.54 -4.58
CA ASN A 18 11.46 -1.02 -5.94
C ASN A 18 11.99 0.43 -6.00
N MET A 19 12.56 0.94 -4.90
CA MET A 19 13.10 2.31 -4.82
C MET A 19 14.61 2.35 -4.95
N THR A 20 15.10 3.40 -5.63
CA THR A 20 16.51 3.79 -5.53
C THR A 20 16.88 4.18 -4.09
N LYS A 21 18.18 4.08 -3.73
CA LYS A 21 18.67 4.42 -2.39
C LYS A 21 18.33 5.87 -1.99
N SER A 22 18.39 6.79 -2.94
CA SER A 22 18.06 8.21 -2.73
C SER A 22 16.57 8.44 -2.43
N GLN A 23 15.68 7.81 -3.21
CA GLN A 23 14.23 7.85 -2.96
C GLN A 23 13.90 7.27 -1.59
N ARG A 24 14.51 6.13 -1.25
CA ARG A 24 14.31 5.46 0.05
C ARG A 24 14.71 6.35 1.23
N MET A 25 15.79 7.11 1.09
CA MET A 25 16.23 8.06 2.12
C MET A 25 15.22 9.21 2.29
N SER A 26 14.80 9.83 1.19
CA SER A 26 13.82 10.93 1.22
C SER A 26 12.48 10.50 1.82
N PHE A 27 12.04 9.28 1.49
CA PHE A 27 10.83 8.67 2.03
C PHE A 27 10.92 8.45 3.55
N ARG A 28 12.03 7.88 4.02
CA ARG A 28 12.30 7.68 5.45
C ARG A 28 12.34 8.99 6.23
N LEU A 29 12.98 10.02 5.66
CA LEU A 29 13.05 11.34 6.29
C LEU A 29 11.65 11.91 6.51
N HIS A 30 10.79 11.88 5.49
CA HIS A 30 9.42 12.40 5.60
C HIS A 30 8.62 11.68 6.68
N ILE A 31 8.66 10.34 6.72
CA ILE A 31 7.95 9.54 7.74
C ILE A 31 8.49 9.80 9.16
N THR A 32 9.77 10.13 9.26
CA THR A 32 10.38 10.44 10.55
C THR A 32 9.78 11.74 11.13
N ILE A 33 9.54 12.74 10.28
CA ILE A 33 9.07 14.07 10.66
C ILE A 33 7.53 14.13 10.73
N CYS A 34 6.82 13.44 9.85
CA CYS A 34 5.37 13.50 9.72
C CYS A 34 4.68 12.33 10.44
N GLY A 35 3.99 12.63 11.56
CA GLY A 35 3.24 11.63 12.34
C GLY A 35 2.12 10.94 11.56
N HIS A 36 1.44 11.64 10.66
CA HIS A 36 0.38 11.07 9.82
C HIS A 36 0.94 10.03 8.85
N CYS A 37 2.02 10.35 8.14
CA CYS A 37 2.66 9.41 7.23
C CYS A 37 3.28 8.22 7.97
N ARG A 38 3.76 8.41 9.20
CA ARG A 38 4.18 7.32 10.07
C ARG A 38 3.03 6.37 10.43
N ARG A 39 1.87 6.91 10.81
CA ARG A 39 0.68 6.09 11.10
C ARG A 39 0.20 5.34 9.85
N PHE A 40 0.12 6.04 8.71
CA PHE A 40 -0.22 5.45 7.42
C PHE A 40 0.70 4.29 7.08
N MET A 41 2.03 4.47 7.16
CA MET A 41 2.97 3.38 6.86
C MET A 41 2.90 2.24 7.87
N ARG A 42 2.54 2.47 9.13
CA ARG A 42 2.27 1.36 10.08
C ARG A 42 1.07 0.52 9.62
N GLN A 43 0.00 1.15 9.13
CA GLN A 43 -1.17 0.45 8.60
C GLN A 43 -0.82 -0.32 7.32
N MET A 44 -0.12 0.31 6.38
CA MET A 44 0.32 -0.34 5.14
C MET A 44 1.23 -1.55 5.42
N ASN A 45 2.19 -1.42 6.33
CA ASN A 45 3.05 -2.54 6.74
C ASN A 45 2.28 -3.66 7.45
N LEU A 46 1.23 -3.32 8.21
CA LEU A 46 0.37 -4.32 8.83
C LEU A 46 -0.34 -5.13 7.75
N ILE A 47 -1.03 -4.46 6.82
CA ILE A 47 -1.74 -5.09 5.71
C ILE A 47 -0.80 -5.99 4.90
N HIS A 48 0.36 -5.48 4.48
CA HIS A 48 1.34 -6.25 3.72
C HIS A 48 1.85 -7.50 4.45
N LYS A 49 1.99 -7.44 5.78
CA LYS A 49 2.42 -8.59 6.59
C LYS A 49 1.30 -9.58 6.91
N THR A 50 0.06 -9.11 6.93
CA THR A 50 -1.09 -9.94 7.31
C THR A 50 -1.72 -10.62 6.12
N LEU A 51 -1.93 -9.93 4.99
CA LEU A 51 -2.63 -10.48 3.84
C LEU A 51 -2.05 -11.82 3.35
N PRO A 52 -0.71 -11.99 3.21
CA PRO A 52 -0.16 -13.26 2.73
C PRO A 52 -0.39 -14.44 3.68
N LYS A 53 -0.76 -14.19 4.94
CA LYS A 53 -1.05 -15.24 5.93
C LYS A 53 -2.46 -15.80 5.79
N TYR A 54 -3.33 -15.12 5.04
CA TYR A 54 -4.68 -15.57 4.80
C TYR A 54 -4.73 -16.25 3.43
N HIS A 55 -5.24 -17.48 3.41
CA HIS A 55 -5.63 -18.11 2.17
C HIS A 55 -7.02 -17.59 1.80
N PHE A 56 -7.06 -16.62 0.90
CA PHE A 56 -8.31 -16.21 0.27
C PHE A 56 -8.66 -17.27 -0.77
N VAL A 57 -9.87 -17.81 -0.69
CA VAL A 57 -10.41 -18.63 -1.78
C VAL A 57 -10.49 -17.71 -2.99
N GLU A 58 -9.75 -18.05 -4.04
CA GLU A 58 -9.79 -17.30 -5.28
C GLU A 58 -11.20 -17.42 -5.86
N PRO A 59 -11.91 -16.30 -6.07
CA PRO A 59 -13.24 -16.33 -6.63
C PRO A 59 -13.18 -16.86 -8.06
N ASP A 60 -14.18 -17.67 -8.44
CA ASP A 60 -14.29 -18.08 -9.84
C ASP A 60 -14.76 -16.91 -10.73
N ASP A 61 -14.55 -17.05 -12.04
CA ASP A 61 -14.90 -16.00 -13.01
C ASP A 61 -16.37 -15.54 -12.92
N ARG A 62 -17.29 -16.46 -12.60
CA ARG A 62 -18.72 -16.14 -12.46
C ARG A 62 -18.97 -15.25 -11.26
N GLN A 63 -18.27 -15.50 -10.15
CA GLN A 63 -18.34 -14.67 -8.95
C GLN A 63 -17.76 -13.28 -9.21
N VAL A 64 -16.63 -13.20 -9.92
CA VAL A 64 -16.00 -11.92 -10.28
C VAL A 64 -16.94 -11.09 -11.17
N ASP A 65 -17.51 -11.69 -12.21
CA ASP A 65 -18.45 -11.02 -13.11
C ASP A 65 -19.69 -10.51 -12.37
N ALA A 66 -20.25 -11.32 -11.46
CA ALA A 66 -21.39 -10.92 -10.66
C ALA A 66 -21.10 -9.69 -9.79
N TRP A 67 -19.92 -9.63 -9.15
CA TRP A 67 -19.52 -8.49 -8.34
C TRP A 67 -19.26 -7.23 -9.16
N MET A 68 -18.54 -7.34 -10.28
CA MET A 68 -18.24 -6.20 -11.16
C MET A 68 -19.52 -5.58 -11.75
N ASN A 69 -20.48 -6.41 -12.13
CA ASN A 69 -21.78 -5.95 -12.60
C ASN A 69 -22.62 -5.32 -11.47
N GLY A 70 -22.50 -5.83 -10.24
CA GLY A 70 -23.18 -5.27 -9.06
C GLY A 70 -22.64 -3.93 -8.59
N LEU A 71 -21.35 -3.66 -8.81
CA LEU A 71 -20.67 -2.40 -8.45
C LEU A 71 -20.94 -1.24 -9.44
N SER A 72 -21.53 -1.54 -10.60
CA SER A 72 -21.85 -0.54 -11.64
C SER A 72 -23.24 0.10 -11.48
N LYS A 73 -23.86 -0.04 -10.31
CA LYS A 73 -25.08 0.70 -9.89
C LYS A 73 -24.73 1.77 -8.87
#